data_AF-A0A497KRJ6-F1
#
_entry.id   AF-A0A497KRJ6-F1
#
_cell.length_a   1.000
_cell.length_b   1.000
_cell.length_c   1.000
_cell.angle_alpha   90.00
_cell.angle_beta   90.00
_cell.angle_gamma   90.00
#
_symmetry.space_group_name_H-M   'P 1'
#
loop_
_entity.id
_entity.type
_entity.pdbx_description
1 polymer ?
#
loop_
_entity_poly.entity_id
_entity_poly.type
_entity_poly.pdbx_seq_one_letter_code
_entity_poly.pdbx_strand_id
1 'polypeptide(L)'
;MGGAYIWDEWRCGRLRGVRFNSRDLTLMTLLGCLSALTTLTTNMIPAPLPGLYGAISIPLGTILVFTARALVDKPGAATFTQLVSGVVSTILPGGPPIPWLIIPVWTLGGIVVDLASLSLDFSESIMASLLVGLIYGVPGDLLLYYAFRVILGWFMPPVFFLYGFLLIHSLLGGIGGLLSPSIIKRLRPLLS
;
A
#
# COMPACT_ATOMS: atom_id res chain seq x y z
N MET A 1 36.65 6.40 -10.21
CA MET A 1 35.89 6.93 -9.05
C MET A 1 34.96 8.08 -9.49
N GLY A 2 34.05 7.86 -10.45
CA GLY A 2 33.22 8.94 -11.04
C GLY A 2 31.71 8.67 -11.05
N GLY A 3 31.23 7.59 -10.42
CA GLY A 3 29.82 7.21 -10.46
C GLY A 3 28.95 7.92 -9.43
N ALA A 4 29.44 8.18 -8.22
CA ALA A 4 28.60 8.56 -7.07
C ALA A 4 27.88 9.91 -7.23
N TYR A 5 28.53 10.92 -7.83
CA TYR A 5 27.99 12.28 -7.88
C TYR A 5 26.80 12.44 -8.84
N ILE A 6 26.72 11.65 -9.92
CA ILE A 6 25.63 11.73 -10.91
C ILE A 6 24.34 11.09 -10.35
N TRP A 7 24.45 10.08 -9.50
CA TRP A 7 23.30 9.44 -8.86
C TRP A 7 22.66 10.30 -7.77
N ASP A 8 23.47 11.11 -7.06
CA ASP A 8 23.01 11.99 -5.98
C ASP A 8 22.25 13.22 -6.52
N GLU A 9 22.70 13.83 -7.62
CA GLU A 9 21.96 14.96 -8.25
C GLU A 9 20.62 14.52 -8.84
N TRP A 10 20.53 13.33 -9.45
CA TRP A 10 19.28 12.79 -9.99
C TRP A 10 18.25 12.42 -8.89
N ARG A 11 18.70 11.89 -7.76
CA ARG A 11 17.82 11.60 -6.61
C ARG A 11 17.42 12.86 -5.85
N CYS A 12 18.33 13.81 -5.69
CA CYS A 12 18.04 15.07 -5.01
C CYS A 12 17.13 15.99 -5.86
N GLY A 13 17.17 15.89 -7.19
CA GLY A 13 16.23 16.55 -8.10
C GLY A 13 14.79 16.02 -8.00
N ARG A 14 14.60 14.74 -7.66
CA ARG A 14 13.28 14.11 -7.49
C ARG A 14 12.48 14.68 -6.30
N LEU A 15 13.17 15.28 -5.31
CA LEU A 15 12.60 15.83 -4.08
C LEU A 15 12.36 17.36 -4.12
N ARG A 16 12.86 18.08 -5.14
CA ARG A 16 12.72 19.54 -5.22
C ARG A 16 11.55 19.94 -6.12
N GLY A 17 10.53 20.57 -5.53
CA GLY A 17 9.55 21.39 -6.28
C GLY A 17 8.60 20.65 -7.21
N VAL A 18 8.49 19.32 -7.10
CA VAL A 18 7.61 18.53 -7.97
C VAL A 18 6.15 18.74 -7.55
N ARG A 19 5.38 19.41 -8.42
CA ARG A 19 3.93 19.60 -8.23
C ARG A 19 3.17 18.46 -8.93
N PHE A 20 2.11 18.00 -8.27
CA PHE A 20 1.11 17.16 -8.93
C PHE A 20 0.31 18.01 -9.90
N ASN A 21 0.09 17.52 -11.11
CA ASN A 21 -0.86 18.10 -12.05
C ASN A 21 -2.24 17.42 -11.89
N SER A 22 -3.25 17.93 -12.60
CA SER A 22 -4.62 17.39 -12.51
C SER A 22 -4.72 15.92 -12.94
N ARG A 23 -3.86 15.47 -13.85
CA ARG A 23 -3.82 14.06 -14.29
C ARG A 23 -3.28 13.18 -13.17
N ASP A 24 -2.19 13.57 -12.51
CA ASP A 24 -1.61 12.82 -11.40
C ASP A 24 -2.65 12.65 -10.28
N LEU A 25 -3.30 13.74 -9.90
CA LEU A 25 -4.34 13.74 -8.87
C LEU A 25 -5.50 12.83 -9.25
N THR A 26 -5.96 12.90 -10.51
CA THR A 26 -7.02 12.04 -11.03
C THR A 26 -6.62 10.55 -10.95
N LEU A 27 -5.43 10.19 -11.44
CA LEU A 27 -4.95 8.80 -11.42
C LEU A 27 -4.83 8.26 -9.99
N MET A 28 -4.19 9.02 -9.09
CA MET A 28 -4.03 8.59 -7.70
C MET A 28 -5.37 8.45 -6.99
N THR A 29 -6.31 9.36 -7.25
CA THR A 29 -7.65 9.32 -6.66
C THR A 29 -8.44 8.12 -7.18
N LEU A 30 -8.46 7.89 -8.49
CA LEU A 30 -9.16 6.74 -9.10
C LEU A 30 -8.61 5.41 -8.57
N LEU A 31 -7.29 5.25 -8.55
CA LEU A 31 -6.65 4.04 -8.03
C LEU A 31 -6.89 3.88 -6.52
N GLY A 32 -6.92 4.98 -5.76
CA GLY A 32 -7.27 4.99 -4.35
C GLY A 32 -8.72 4.56 -4.10
N CYS A 33 -9.66 5.07 -4.89
CA CYS A 33 -11.06 4.64 -4.84
C CYS A 33 -11.23 3.17 -5.22
N LEU A 34 -10.56 2.69 -6.26
CA LEU A 34 -10.57 1.28 -6.65
C LEU A 34 -10.00 0.41 -5.53
N SER A 35 -8.91 0.84 -4.89
CA SER A 35 -8.34 0.16 -3.73
C SER A 35 -9.35 0.09 -2.58
N ALA A 36 -10.02 1.20 -2.25
CA ALA A 36 -11.05 1.22 -1.22
C ALA A 36 -12.20 0.26 -1.50
N LEU A 37 -12.68 0.17 -2.75
CA LEU A 37 -13.73 -0.76 -3.15
C LEU A 37 -13.37 -2.22 -2.88
N THR A 38 -12.08 -2.58 -2.94
CA THR A 38 -11.66 -3.94 -2.59
C THR A 38 -11.92 -4.28 -1.12
N THR A 39 -12.02 -3.28 -0.23
CA THR A 39 -12.36 -3.48 1.19
C THR A 39 -13.73 -4.14 1.36
N LEU A 40 -14.68 -3.93 0.45
CA LEU A 40 -15.99 -4.58 0.48
C LEU A 40 -15.87 -6.11 0.43
N THR A 41 -14.84 -6.61 -0.27
CA THR A 41 -14.61 -8.05 -0.41
C THR A 41 -14.26 -8.72 0.91
N THR A 42 -13.77 -7.95 1.90
CA THR A 42 -13.46 -8.49 3.23
C THR A 42 -14.71 -8.92 3.99
N ASN A 43 -15.89 -8.40 3.64
CA ASN A 43 -17.15 -8.81 4.26
C ASN A 43 -17.80 -10.02 3.59
N MET A 44 -17.36 -10.37 2.38
CA MET A 44 -18.00 -11.41 1.57
C MET A 44 -17.39 -12.79 1.79
N ILE A 45 -16.20 -12.86 2.39
CA ILE A 45 -15.47 -14.11 2.58
C ILE A 45 -15.48 -14.50 4.06
N PRO A 46 -16.24 -15.53 4.47
CA PRO A 46 -16.09 -16.11 5.79
C PRO A 46 -14.71 -16.77 5.87
N ALA A 47 -13.83 -16.22 6.69
CA ALA A 47 -12.46 -16.67 6.79
C ALA A 47 -12.16 -17.22 8.21
N PRO A 48 -11.44 -18.36 8.31
CA PRO A 48 -11.15 -18.97 9.61
C PRO A 48 -10.12 -18.18 10.44
N LEU A 49 -9.39 -17.25 9.82
CA LEU A 49 -8.37 -16.42 10.45
C LEU A 49 -8.62 -14.94 10.16
N PRO A 50 -8.40 -14.02 11.13
CA PRO A 50 -8.62 -12.59 10.95
C PRO A 50 -7.87 -11.98 9.77
N GLY A 51 -6.65 -12.44 9.46
CA GLY A 51 -5.88 -11.94 8.33
C GLY A 51 -6.38 -12.40 6.94
N LEU A 52 -7.18 -13.46 6.89
CA LEU A 52 -7.68 -14.02 5.61
C LEU A 52 -8.87 -13.25 5.06
N TYR A 53 -9.57 -12.44 5.87
CA TYR A 53 -10.59 -11.53 5.36
C TYR A 53 -10.00 -10.57 4.31
N GLY A 54 -8.71 -10.25 4.41
CA GLY A 54 -7.98 -9.43 3.43
C GLY A 54 -7.46 -10.16 2.19
N ALA A 55 -7.82 -11.45 1.97
CA ALA A 55 -7.22 -12.29 0.92
C ALA A 55 -7.33 -11.70 -0.50
N ILE A 56 -8.38 -10.94 -0.79
CA ILE A 56 -8.55 -10.25 -2.07
C ILE A 56 -8.11 -8.78 -1.99
N SER A 57 -8.49 -8.08 -0.92
CA SER A 57 -8.24 -6.64 -0.80
C SER A 57 -6.75 -6.31 -0.71
N ILE A 58 -5.96 -7.12 -0.01
CA ILE A 58 -4.54 -6.84 0.21
C ILE A 58 -3.72 -6.99 -1.08
N PRO A 59 -3.79 -8.10 -1.84
CA PRO A 59 -3.03 -8.21 -3.08
C PRO A 59 -3.44 -7.14 -4.10
N LEU A 60 -4.74 -6.90 -4.27
CA LEU A 60 -5.23 -5.88 -5.21
C LEU A 60 -4.85 -4.46 -4.79
N GLY A 61 -5.01 -4.11 -3.52
CA GLY A 61 -4.58 -2.82 -2.98
C GLY A 61 -3.09 -2.59 -3.18
N THR A 62 -2.27 -3.63 -2.99
CA THR A 62 -0.82 -3.58 -3.24
C THR A 62 -0.52 -3.29 -4.72
N ILE A 63 -1.19 -3.99 -5.64
CA ILE A 63 -1.03 -3.76 -7.08
C ILE A 63 -1.40 -2.33 -7.45
N LEU A 64 -2.52 -1.83 -6.93
CA LEU A 64 -3.02 -0.48 -7.25
C LEU A 64 -2.10 0.61 -6.70
N VAL A 65 -1.59 0.48 -5.47
CA VAL A 65 -0.68 1.49 -4.90
C VAL A 65 0.69 1.48 -5.60
N PHE A 66 1.22 0.31 -5.97
CA PHE A 66 2.45 0.24 -6.76
C PHE A 66 2.25 0.81 -8.17
N THR A 67 1.09 0.55 -8.77
CA THR A 67 0.72 1.11 -10.06
C THR A 67 0.63 2.64 -10.00
N ALA A 68 -0.06 3.19 -8.99
CA ALA A 68 -0.14 4.64 -8.79
C ALA A 68 1.26 5.25 -8.66
N ARG A 69 2.12 4.64 -7.83
CA ARG A 69 3.50 5.09 -7.64
C ARG A 69 4.31 5.03 -8.93
N ALA A 70 4.19 3.96 -9.71
CA ALA A 70 4.98 3.76 -10.92
C ALA A 70 4.52 4.63 -12.11
N LEU A 71 3.22 4.92 -12.22
CA LEU A 71 2.67 5.74 -13.29
C LEU A 71 2.88 7.24 -13.04
N VAL A 72 2.69 7.69 -11.81
CA VAL A 72 2.85 9.12 -11.46
C VAL A 72 4.32 9.49 -11.33
N ASP A 73 5.13 8.57 -10.84
CA ASP A 73 6.57 8.70 -10.61
C ASP A 73 7.02 9.94 -9.80
N LYS A 74 6.25 10.31 -8.77
CA LYS A 74 6.54 11.45 -7.89
C LYS A 74 6.51 11.04 -6.42
N PRO A 75 7.34 11.67 -5.56
CA PRO A 75 7.27 11.43 -4.12
C PRO A 75 5.89 11.74 -3.57
N GLY A 76 5.37 10.88 -2.70
CA GLY A 76 4.06 11.05 -2.08
C GLY A 76 2.91 10.44 -2.89
N ALA A 77 3.18 9.88 -4.07
CA ALA A 77 2.12 9.33 -4.91
C ALA A 77 1.44 8.11 -4.26
N ALA A 78 2.23 7.19 -3.69
CA ALA A 78 1.67 6.04 -2.98
C ALA A 78 0.93 6.46 -1.71
N THR A 79 1.51 7.40 -0.96
CA THR A 79 0.94 7.96 0.27
C THR A 79 -0.41 8.62 0.00
N PHE A 80 -0.50 9.46 -1.04
CA PHE A 80 -1.74 10.14 -1.39
C PHE A 80 -2.80 9.14 -1.89
N THR A 81 -2.43 8.17 -2.72
CA THR A 81 -3.35 7.10 -3.15
C THR A 81 -3.92 6.33 -1.96
N GLN A 82 -3.08 5.97 -0.98
CA GLN A 82 -3.53 5.27 0.21
C GLN A 82 -4.31 6.15 1.18
N LEU A 83 -4.04 7.46 1.24
CA LEU A 83 -4.87 8.41 1.97
C LEU A 83 -6.29 8.44 1.39
N VAL A 84 -6.42 8.56 0.07
CA VAL A 84 -7.73 8.49 -0.61
C VAL A 84 -8.40 7.15 -0.33
N SER A 85 -7.67 6.04 -0.46
CA SER A 85 -8.20 4.71 -0.15
C SER A 85 -8.70 4.64 1.29
N GLY A 86 -7.93 5.14 2.25
CA GLY A 86 -8.30 5.11 3.67
C GLY A 86 -9.55 5.93 3.98
N VAL A 87 -9.66 7.14 3.41
CA VAL A 87 -10.84 8.01 3.56
C VAL A 87 -12.08 7.38 2.95
N VAL A 88 -11.97 6.86 1.72
CA VAL A 88 -13.12 6.21 1.06
C VAL A 88 -13.51 4.92 1.77
N SER A 89 -12.55 4.17 2.32
CA SER A 89 -12.85 2.97 3.10
C SER A 89 -13.63 3.27 4.40
N THR A 90 -13.59 4.49 4.95
CA THR A 90 -14.39 4.80 6.16
C THR A 90 -15.90 4.89 5.90
N ILE A 91 -16.31 5.06 4.64
CA ILE A 91 -17.72 5.12 4.24
C ILE A 91 -18.23 3.83 3.60
N LEU A 92 -17.33 2.87 3.34
CA LEU A 92 -17.68 1.57 2.76
C LEU A 92 -17.84 0.54 3.88
N PRO A 93 -18.79 -0.40 3.76
CA PRO A 93 -18.89 -1.49 4.73
C PRO A 93 -17.65 -2.39 4.63
N GLY A 94 -17.08 -2.73 5.79
CA GLY A 94 -15.93 -3.63 5.90
C GLY A 94 -14.72 -2.95 6.54
N GLY A 95 -13.59 -3.64 6.55
CA GLY A 95 -12.41 -3.17 7.25
C GLY A 95 -12.49 -3.25 8.78
N PRO A 96 -11.52 -2.66 9.50
CA PRO A 96 -11.41 -2.80 10.94
C PRO A 96 -12.54 -2.09 11.71
N PRO A 97 -12.85 -2.54 12.94
CA PRO A 97 -13.96 -2.04 13.77
C PRO A 97 -13.83 -0.57 14.21
N ILE A 98 -12.68 0.07 13.98
CA ILE A 98 -12.45 1.49 14.27
C ILE A 98 -12.29 2.22 12.92
N PRO A 99 -13.35 2.80 12.35
CA PRO A 99 -13.32 3.34 10.98
C PRO A 99 -12.26 4.43 10.78
N TRP A 100 -12.10 5.34 11.74
CA TRP A 100 -11.14 6.44 11.61
C TRP A 100 -9.67 5.99 11.67
N LEU A 101 -9.39 4.81 12.22
CA LEU A 101 -8.04 4.25 12.29
C LEU A 101 -7.59 3.69 10.93
N ILE A 102 -8.53 3.43 10.01
CA ILE A 102 -8.23 2.99 8.65
C ILE A 102 -7.35 4.02 7.94
N ILE A 103 -7.63 5.31 8.11
CA ILE A 103 -6.89 6.38 7.42
C ILE A 103 -5.38 6.31 7.73
N PRO A 104 -4.92 6.38 8.99
CA PRO A 104 -3.50 6.29 9.30
C PRO A 104 -2.90 4.92 8.96
N VAL A 105 -3.63 3.81 9.15
CA VAL A 105 -3.15 2.45 8.81
C VAL A 105 -2.82 2.34 7.31
N TRP A 106 -3.68 2.83 6.42
CA TRP A 106 -3.46 2.78 4.98
C TRP A 106 -2.35 3.75 4.56
N THR A 107 -2.38 4.96 5.11
CA THR A 107 -1.40 6.02 4.80
C THR A 107 0.03 5.58 5.16
N LEU A 108 0.22 4.88 6.29
CA LEU A 108 1.52 4.31 6.67
C LEU A 108 2.05 3.35 5.61
N GLY A 109 1.19 2.51 5.01
CA GLY A 109 1.59 1.65 3.90
C GLY A 109 2.05 2.43 2.69
N GLY A 110 1.35 3.50 2.32
CA GLY A 110 1.77 4.39 1.23
C GLY A 110 3.11 5.07 1.50
N ILE A 111 3.36 5.48 2.75
CA ILE A 111 4.65 6.05 3.17
C ILE A 111 5.79 5.05 2.96
N VAL A 112 5.60 3.78 3.34
CA VAL A 112 6.62 2.75 3.13
C VAL A 112 6.94 2.60 1.64
N VAL A 113 5.93 2.58 0.78
CA VAL A 113 6.11 2.47 -0.68
C VAL A 113 6.85 3.68 -1.24
N ASP A 114 6.48 4.90 -0.84
CA ASP A 114 7.17 6.11 -1.26
C ASP A 114 8.63 6.15 -0.79
N LEU A 115 8.90 5.77 0.46
CA LEU A 115 10.27 5.68 0.99
C LEU A 115 11.10 4.62 0.26
N ALA A 116 10.53 3.44 0.00
CA ALA A 116 11.20 2.40 -0.75
C ALA A 116 11.51 2.84 -2.19
N SER A 117 10.63 3.63 -2.80
CA SER A 117 10.81 4.17 -4.16
C SER A 117 11.96 5.15 -4.31
N LEU A 118 12.53 5.63 -3.19
CA LEU A 118 13.75 6.45 -3.21
C LEU A 118 14.96 5.64 -3.69
N SER A 119 14.94 4.32 -3.49
CA SER A 119 16.05 3.42 -3.82
C SER A 119 15.70 2.27 -4.75
N LEU A 120 14.41 1.99 -4.95
CA LEU A 120 13.93 0.83 -5.70
C LEU A 120 12.98 1.27 -6.82
N ASP A 121 13.03 0.56 -7.94
CA ASP A 121 12.07 0.69 -9.04
C ASP A 121 11.15 -0.54 -9.08
N PHE A 122 9.88 -0.33 -8.73
CA PHE A 122 8.87 -1.39 -8.65
C PHE A 122 8.34 -1.82 -10.01
N SER A 123 8.57 -1.03 -11.05
CA SER A 123 8.09 -1.35 -12.40
C SER A 123 9.01 -2.30 -13.14
N GLU A 124 10.30 -2.34 -12.75
CA GLU A 124 11.31 -3.17 -13.40
C GLU A 124 11.75 -4.39 -12.58
N SER A 125 11.76 -4.30 -11.25
CA SER A 125 12.28 -5.38 -10.40
C SER A 125 11.17 -6.11 -9.63
N ILE A 126 10.91 -7.36 -10.04
CA ILE A 126 10.02 -8.30 -9.33
C ILE A 126 10.49 -8.54 -7.89
N MET A 127 11.80 -8.63 -7.66
CA MET A 127 12.32 -8.84 -6.31
C MET A 127 12.07 -7.61 -5.42
N ALA A 128 12.29 -6.41 -5.96
CA ALA A 128 12.05 -5.17 -5.21
C ALA A 128 10.56 -5.02 -4.87
N SER A 129 9.68 -5.26 -5.83
CA SER A 129 8.23 -5.17 -5.60
C SER A 129 7.75 -6.26 -4.64
N LEU A 130 8.22 -7.50 -4.75
CA LEU A 130 7.93 -8.58 -3.78
C LEU A 130 8.32 -8.16 -2.36
N LEU A 131 9.57 -7.74 -2.15
CA LEU A 131 10.09 -7.40 -0.82
C LEU A 131 9.34 -6.22 -0.20
N VAL A 132 9.06 -5.18 -0.99
CA VAL A 132 8.26 -4.04 -0.51
C VAL A 132 6.83 -4.46 -0.21
N GLY A 133 6.24 -5.32 -1.05
CA GLY A 133 4.91 -5.89 -0.83
C GLY A 133 4.82 -6.67 0.49
N LEU A 134 5.88 -7.40 0.86
CA LEU A 134 5.95 -8.12 2.13
C LEU A 134 5.95 -7.19 3.36
N ILE A 135 6.45 -5.96 3.24
CA ILE A 135 6.68 -5.10 4.41
C ILE A 135 5.76 -3.88 4.49
N TYR A 136 5.16 -3.43 3.38
CA TYR A 136 4.46 -2.13 3.39
C TYR A 136 3.25 -2.11 4.34
N GLY A 137 2.56 -3.24 4.53
CA GLY A 137 1.44 -3.35 5.47
C GLY A 137 1.85 -3.40 6.95
N VAL A 138 3.10 -3.75 7.25
CA VAL A 138 3.57 -4.05 8.62
C VAL A 138 3.33 -2.89 9.60
N PRO A 139 3.69 -1.62 9.29
CA PRO A 139 3.46 -0.52 10.22
C PRO A 139 1.98 -0.29 10.51
N GLY A 140 1.12 -0.47 9.50
CA GLY A 140 -0.33 -0.36 9.65
C GLY A 140 -0.90 -1.47 10.54
N ASP A 141 -0.47 -2.71 10.31
CA ASP A 141 -0.89 -3.86 11.13
C ASP A 141 -0.46 -3.68 12.59
N LEU A 142 0.75 -3.19 12.86
CA LEU A 142 1.23 -2.90 14.21
C LEU A 142 0.43 -1.79 14.89
N LEU A 143 0.05 -0.74 14.14
CA LEU A 143 -0.84 0.31 14.64
C LEU A 143 -2.22 -0.26 14.99
N LEU A 144 -2.74 -1.18 14.17
CA LEU A 144 -4.01 -1.85 14.41
C LEU A 144 -3.95 -2.75 15.65
N TYR A 145 -2.85 -3.50 15.84
CA TYR A 145 -2.62 -4.30 17.05
C TYR A 145 -2.64 -3.45 18.32
N TYR A 146 -1.92 -2.33 18.29
CA TYR A 146 -1.91 -1.36 19.38
C TYR A 146 -3.32 -0.84 19.67
N ALA A 147 -4.05 -0.44 18.63
CA ALA A 147 -5.40 0.10 18.77
C ALA A 147 -6.40 -0.93 19.30
N PHE A 148 -6.36 -2.19 18.84
CA PHE A 148 -7.21 -3.25 19.39
C PHE A 148 -6.98 -3.43 20.89
N ARG A 149 -5.73 -3.41 21.32
CA ARG A 149 -5.39 -3.55 22.73
C ARG A 149 -5.80 -2.34 23.58
N VAL A 150 -5.48 -1.13 23.12
CA VAL A 150 -5.60 0.09 23.94
C VAL A 150 -6.98 0.73 23.84
N ILE A 151 -7.60 0.70 22.65
CA ILE A 151 -8.87 1.39 22.40
C ILE A 151 -10.06 0.46 22.63
N LEU A 152 -9.99 -0.79 22.15
CA LEU A 152 -11.10 -1.75 22.28
C LEU A 152 -10.99 -2.67 23.50
N GLY A 153 -9.83 -2.67 24.18
CA GLY A 153 -9.56 -3.63 25.25
C GLY A 153 -9.51 -5.08 24.77
N TRP A 154 -9.35 -5.31 23.47
CA TRP A 154 -9.32 -6.65 22.89
C TRP A 154 -7.93 -7.25 23.09
N PHE A 155 -7.86 -8.26 23.96
CA PHE A 155 -6.63 -8.99 24.17
C PHE A 155 -6.43 -10.01 23.06
N MET A 156 -5.57 -9.67 22.10
CA MET A 156 -5.09 -10.61 21.09
C MET A 156 -3.71 -11.12 21.49
N PRO A 157 -3.53 -12.43 21.70
CA PRO A 157 -2.22 -13.00 22.01
C PRO A 157 -1.20 -12.60 20.93
N PRO A 158 0.01 -12.13 21.29
CA PRO A 158 1.00 -11.66 20.32
C PRO A 158 1.31 -12.69 19.24
N VAL A 159 1.44 -13.97 19.61
CA VAL A 159 1.67 -15.07 18.67
C VAL A 159 0.54 -15.18 17.64
N PHE A 160 -0.71 -15.09 18.09
CA PHE A 160 -1.85 -15.14 17.20
C PHE A 160 -1.90 -13.94 16.24
N PHE A 161 -1.57 -12.74 16.71
CA PHE A 161 -1.46 -11.57 15.85
C PHE A 161 -0.34 -11.72 14.81
N LEU A 162 0.85 -12.19 15.22
CA LEU A 162 1.99 -12.36 14.33
C LEU A 162 1.71 -13.35 13.20
N TYR A 163 1.11 -14.51 13.51
CA TYR A 163 0.88 -15.55 12.50
C TYR A 163 -0.48 -15.46 11.81
N GLY A 164 -1.54 -15.13 12.56
CA GLY A 164 -2.93 -15.11 12.08
C GLY A 164 -3.36 -13.78 11.44
N PHE A 165 -2.51 -12.75 11.50
CA PHE A 165 -2.77 -11.44 10.91
C PHE A 165 -1.57 -10.92 10.14
N LEU A 166 -0.48 -10.55 10.83
CA LEU A 166 0.67 -9.87 10.25
C LEU A 166 1.36 -10.69 9.15
N LEU A 167 1.66 -11.96 9.40
CA LEU A 167 2.32 -12.83 8.41
C LEU A 167 1.45 -13.04 7.18
N ILE A 168 0.14 -13.27 7.37
CA ILE A 168 -0.80 -13.46 6.26
C ILE A 168 -0.87 -12.20 5.40
N HIS A 169 -1.00 -11.02 6.04
CA HIS A 169 -1.01 -9.74 5.35
C HIS A 169 0.28 -9.47 4.60
N SER A 170 1.42 -9.78 5.23
CA SER A 170 2.73 -9.67 4.60
C SER A 170 2.79 -10.55 3.35
N LEU A 171 2.42 -11.83 3.44
CA LEU A 171 2.44 -12.76 2.30
C LEU A 171 1.49 -12.33 1.17
N LEU A 172 0.28 -11.87 1.51
CA LEU A 172 -0.69 -11.35 0.54
C LEU A 172 -0.18 -10.08 -0.15
N GLY A 173 0.46 -9.19 0.61
CA GLY A 173 1.14 -8.01 0.07
C GLY A 173 2.29 -8.42 -0.84
N GLY A 174 3.08 -9.43 -0.46
CA GLY A 174 4.11 -10.04 -1.29
C GLY A 174 3.57 -10.57 -2.61
N ILE A 175 2.44 -11.28 -2.60
CA ILE A 175 1.76 -11.75 -3.82
C ILE A 175 1.36 -10.57 -4.72
N GLY A 176 0.77 -9.52 -4.16
CA GLY A 176 0.47 -8.30 -4.91
C GLY A 176 1.73 -7.66 -5.50
N GLY A 177 2.79 -7.57 -4.72
CA GLY A 177 4.10 -7.08 -5.14
C GLY A 177 4.72 -7.91 -6.26
N LEU A 178 4.63 -9.24 -6.19
CA LEU A 178 5.11 -10.17 -7.22
C LEU A 178 4.45 -9.92 -8.58
N LEU A 179 3.13 -9.65 -8.57
CA LEU A 179 2.34 -9.45 -9.79
C LEU A 179 2.44 -8.02 -10.34
N SER A 180 2.79 -7.05 -9.50
CA SER A 180 2.75 -5.62 -9.83
C SER A 180 3.58 -5.24 -11.06
N PRO A 181 4.86 -5.63 -11.23
CA PRO A 181 5.66 -5.20 -12.38
C PRO A 181 5.04 -5.59 -13.72
N SER A 182 4.52 -6.81 -13.83
CA SER A 182 3.84 -7.31 -15.03
C SER A 182 2.59 -6.51 -15.37
N ILE A 183 1.82 -6.12 -14.36
CA ILE A 183 0.60 -5.32 -14.52
C ILE A 183 0.97 -3.89 -14.91
N ILE A 184 1.95 -3.29 -14.23
CA ILE A 184 2.45 -1.94 -14.52
C ILE A 184 2.95 -1.83 -15.96
N LYS A 185 3.74 -2.80 -16.45
CA LYS A 185 4.23 -2.82 -17.83
C LYS A 185 3.11 -2.82 -18.87
N ARG A 186 1.97 -3.48 -18.56
CA ARG A 186 0.80 -3.51 -19.44
C ARG A 186 -0.04 -2.23 -19.38
N LEU A 187 -0.16 -1.63 -18.20
CA LEU A 187 -0.99 -0.43 -18.00
C LEU A 187 -0.29 0.86 -18.41
N ARG A 188 1.04 0.93 -18.28
CA ARG A 188 1.84 2.12 -18.61
C ARG A 188 1.49 2.72 -19.98
N PRO A 189 1.53 1.98 -21.12
CA PRO A 189 1.24 2.57 -22.44
C PRO A 189 -0.20 3.09 -22.61
N LEU A 190 -1.14 2.68 -21.76
CA LEU A 190 -2.54 3.10 -21.82
C LEU A 190 -2.80 4.36 -20.99
N LEU A 191 -1.93 4.63 -20.00
CA LEU A 191 -2.17 5.62 -18.95
C LEU A 191 -1.03 6.63 -18.79
N SER A 192 0.06 6.53 -19.58
CA SER A 192 1.24 7.42 -19.61
C SER A 192 1.19 8.47 -20.70
#